data_AF-A0A8T5MKY7-F1
#
_entry.id   AF-A0A8T5MKY7-F1
#
_cell.length_a   1.000
_cell.length_b   1.000
_cell.length_c   1.000
_cell.angle_alpha   90.00
_cell.angle_beta   90.00
_cell.angle_gamma   90.00
#
_symmetry.space_group_name_H-M   'P 1'
#
loop_
_entity.id
_entity.type
_entity.pdbx_description
1 polymer ?
#
loop_
_entity_poly.entity_id
_entity_poly.type
_entity_poly.pdbx_seq_one_letter_code
_entity_poly.pdbx_strand_id
1 'polypeptide(L)'
;GIDPKEISGIITSASIPTCLHYLISSQIDADRLDYLLRDSLTTGNPHGVYDLERIIQTIELNESGEIYISDGGWNSVEHYLNCRYQMYKQVYWHHSTVAAEELLEKIILRTKQVFNSGAISLNKKQATIINDEMDLSEYLDIADFDVLSLIREGKRCKDPILSDLSNRFFKRQFFKPIKLDLNNFPKLLDSEEKIKSIIKDKGYETDFYYSRVPSSKKVAYKPYSPKTKDQEEAIYTDPECKIEITREIESISALKTPEEILLFTPEDCREDARSILK
;
A
#
# COMPACT_ATOMS: atom_id res chain seq x y z
N GLY A 1 26.61 -14.56 20.84
CA GLY A 1 25.35 -14.05 20.26
C GLY A 1 25.46 -14.11 18.75
N ILE A 2 24.36 -13.91 18.04
CA ILE A 2 24.34 -13.80 16.56
C ILE A 2 24.91 -12.43 16.16
N ASP A 3 25.71 -12.35 15.09
CA ASP A 3 26.28 -11.09 14.59
C ASP A 3 25.18 -10.21 13.95
N PRO A 4 24.99 -8.95 14.37
CA PRO A 4 24.05 -8.03 13.71
C PRO A 4 24.26 -7.88 12.20
N LYS A 5 25.50 -8.03 11.71
CA LYS A 5 25.79 -7.99 10.27
C LYS A 5 25.25 -9.21 9.53
N GLU A 6 25.29 -10.38 10.16
CA GLU A 6 24.68 -11.59 9.59
C GLU A 6 23.16 -11.43 9.52
N ILE A 7 22.53 -10.90 10.57
CA ILE A 7 21.08 -10.64 10.59
C ILE A 7 20.70 -9.63 9.50
N SER A 8 21.41 -8.50 9.43
CA SER A 8 21.18 -7.48 8.40
C SER A 8 21.39 -8.05 7.00
N GLY A 9 22.40 -8.89 6.81
CA GLY A 9 22.71 -9.50 5.53
C GLY A 9 21.62 -10.46 5.05
N ILE A 10 20.96 -11.19 5.96
CA ILE A 10 19.81 -12.04 5.62
C ILE A 10 18.67 -11.17 5.10
N ILE A 11 18.39 -10.02 5.72
CA ILE A 11 17.31 -9.12 5.28
C ILE A 11 17.64 -8.49 3.92
N THR A 12 18.88 -8.05 3.71
CA THR A 12 19.29 -7.36 2.48
C THR A 12 19.73 -8.30 1.35
N SER A 13 19.54 -9.62 1.49
CA SER A 13 20.02 -10.64 0.55
C SER A 13 21.55 -10.59 0.30
N ALA A 14 22.31 -10.03 1.25
CA ALA A 14 23.75 -9.84 1.14
C ALA A 14 24.58 -10.98 1.80
N SER A 15 23.94 -11.89 2.52
CA SER A 15 24.60 -13.03 3.17
C SER A 15 23.88 -14.37 2.94
N ILE A 16 24.68 -15.43 2.76
CA ILE A 16 24.28 -16.82 2.52
C ILE A 16 23.97 -17.49 3.88
N PRO A 17 22.88 -18.26 4.07
CA PRO A 17 22.10 -18.97 3.04
C PRO A 17 20.90 -18.21 2.46
N THR A 18 20.75 -18.25 1.13
CA THR A 18 19.64 -17.63 0.38
C THR A 18 18.26 -18.13 0.84
N CYS A 19 18.15 -19.37 1.31
CA CYS A 19 16.90 -19.88 1.86
C CYS A 19 16.37 -19.06 3.03
N LEU A 20 17.24 -18.56 3.92
CA LEU A 20 16.83 -17.75 5.07
C LEU A 20 16.25 -16.41 4.62
N HIS A 21 16.83 -15.82 3.56
CA HIS A 21 16.28 -14.62 2.96
C HIS A 21 14.88 -14.87 2.40
N TYR A 22 14.68 -15.94 1.62
CA TYR A 22 13.39 -16.23 0.99
C TYR A 22 12.28 -16.62 1.96
N LEU A 23 12.62 -17.18 3.14
CA LEU A 23 11.66 -17.40 4.21
C LEU A 23 11.14 -16.08 4.82
N ILE A 24 11.88 -14.97 4.66
CA ILE A 24 11.52 -13.64 5.19
C ILE A 24 10.97 -12.75 4.07
N SER A 25 11.48 -12.86 2.84
CA SER A 25 11.15 -12.03 1.69
C SER A 25 11.07 -12.86 0.41
N SER A 26 9.85 -13.21 -0.01
CA SER A 26 9.54 -13.91 -1.26
C SER A 26 8.05 -13.74 -1.61
N GLN A 27 7.49 -14.64 -2.44
CA GLN A 27 6.05 -14.68 -2.71
C GLN A 27 5.27 -15.55 -1.72
N ILE A 28 5.98 -16.41 -0.97
CA ILE A 28 5.48 -17.24 0.13
C ILE A 28 6.50 -17.12 1.28
N ASP A 29 6.49 -15.99 1.95
CA ASP A 29 7.35 -15.70 3.10
C ASP A 29 6.54 -15.61 4.40
N ALA A 30 7.23 -15.65 5.53
CA ALA A 30 6.60 -15.58 6.85
C ALA A 30 5.85 -14.26 7.07
N ASP A 31 6.31 -13.14 6.49
CA ASP A 31 5.68 -11.83 6.62
C ASP A 31 4.28 -11.81 5.98
N ARG A 32 4.19 -12.18 4.69
CA ARG A 32 2.92 -12.28 3.96
C ARG A 32 2.00 -13.32 4.54
N LEU A 33 2.57 -14.45 4.97
CA LEU A 33 1.77 -15.51 5.57
C LEU A 33 1.10 -15.02 6.87
N ASP A 34 1.84 -14.29 7.71
CA ASP A 34 1.29 -13.73 8.94
C ASP A 34 0.31 -12.59 8.68
N TYR A 35 0.71 -11.55 7.94
CA TYR A 35 -0.10 -10.33 7.85
C TYR A 35 -1.43 -10.57 7.15
N LEU A 36 -1.50 -11.47 6.15
CA LEU A 36 -2.78 -11.73 5.46
C LEU A 36 -3.80 -12.35 6.41
N LEU A 37 -3.39 -13.28 7.27
CA LEU A 37 -4.26 -13.90 8.27
C LEU A 37 -4.60 -12.92 9.39
N ARG A 38 -3.61 -12.18 9.88
CA ARG A 38 -3.77 -11.17 10.94
C ARG A 38 -4.71 -10.05 10.50
N ASP A 39 -4.53 -9.53 9.29
CA ASP A 39 -5.36 -8.46 8.74
C ASP A 39 -6.77 -8.96 8.45
N SER A 40 -6.91 -10.17 7.91
CA SER A 40 -8.20 -10.84 7.71
C SER A 40 -8.98 -10.92 9.03
N LEU A 41 -8.33 -11.41 10.10
CA LEU A 41 -8.91 -11.49 11.43
C LEU A 41 -9.26 -10.10 12.00
N THR A 42 -8.34 -9.15 11.91
CA THR A 42 -8.48 -7.81 12.52
C THR A 42 -9.54 -6.96 11.81
N THR A 43 -9.63 -7.08 10.48
CA THR A 43 -10.64 -6.37 9.68
C THR A 43 -12.00 -7.08 9.66
N GLY A 44 -12.03 -8.36 10.03
CA GLY A 44 -13.23 -9.21 9.91
C GLY A 44 -13.55 -9.60 8.47
N ASN A 45 -12.62 -9.43 7.53
CA ASN A 45 -12.79 -9.84 6.14
C ASN A 45 -12.48 -11.35 5.99
N PRO A 46 -13.47 -12.23 5.78
CA PRO A 46 -13.23 -13.68 5.76
C PRO A 46 -12.42 -14.14 4.54
N HIS A 47 -12.24 -13.28 3.52
CA HIS A 47 -11.59 -13.65 2.27
C HIS A 47 -10.07 -13.77 2.36
N GLY A 48 -9.44 -13.43 3.49
CA GLY A 48 -7.99 -13.59 3.69
C GLY A 48 -7.58 -14.87 4.44
N VAL A 49 -8.51 -15.79 4.72
CA VAL A 49 -8.23 -17.01 5.50
C VAL A 49 -7.88 -18.18 4.58
N TYR A 50 -6.71 -18.78 4.80
CA TYR A 50 -6.22 -19.97 4.09
C TYR A 50 -5.50 -20.91 5.06
N ASP A 51 -5.16 -22.12 4.59
CA ASP A 51 -4.53 -23.16 5.41
C ASP A 51 -3.01 -22.95 5.50
N LEU A 52 -2.59 -22.23 6.56
CA LEU A 52 -1.18 -21.96 6.83
C LEU A 52 -0.39 -23.24 7.11
N GLU A 53 -0.93 -24.16 7.90
CA GLU A 53 -0.25 -25.39 8.30
C GLU A 53 0.07 -26.24 7.08
N ARG A 54 -0.89 -26.37 6.16
CA ARG A 54 -0.70 -27.13 4.92
C ARG A 54 0.35 -26.50 4.02
N ILE A 55 0.39 -25.17 3.89
CA ILE A 55 1.43 -24.48 3.12
C ILE A 55 2.80 -24.77 3.71
N ILE A 56 2.98 -24.58 5.02
CA ILE A 56 4.26 -24.82 5.71
C ILE A 56 4.72 -26.26 5.52
N GLN A 57 3.82 -27.25 5.61
CA GLN A 57 4.14 -28.67 5.41
C GLN A 57 4.60 -29.01 3.98
N THR A 58 4.33 -28.14 3.01
CA THR A 58 4.65 -28.36 1.59
C THR A 58 5.82 -27.52 1.11
N ILE A 59 6.38 -26.66 1.97
CA ILE A 59 7.60 -25.90 1.67
C ILE A 59 8.81 -26.83 1.86
N GLU A 60 9.57 -27.04 0.78
CA GLU A 60 10.79 -27.85 0.77
C GLU A 60 11.98 -27.06 0.20
N LEU A 61 13.19 -27.57 0.45
CA LEU A 61 14.45 -26.99 -0.02
C LEU A 61 15.16 -27.97 -0.95
N ASN A 62 15.61 -27.51 -2.11
CA ASN A 62 16.46 -28.33 -2.97
C ASN A 62 17.92 -28.34 -2.47
N GLU A 63 18.78 -29.13 -3.10
CA GLU A 63 20.20 -29.24 -2.73
C GLU A 63 20.97 -27.91 -2.83
N SER A 64 20.48 -26.98 -3.65
CA SER A 64 21.05 -25.64 -3.82
C SER A 64 20.53 -24.64 -2.77
N GLY A 65 19.62 -25.05 -1.88
CA GLY A 65 19.00 -24.20 -0.87
C GLY A 65 17.90 -23.29 -1.42
N GLU A 66 17.32 -23.63 -2.56
CA GLU A 66 16.19 -22.91 -3.16
C GLU A 66 14.86 -23.47 -2.64
N ILE A 67 13.88 -22.59 -2.41
CA ILE A 67 12.56 -22.98 -1.90
C ILE A 67 11.66 -23.44 -3.05
N TYR A 68 10.93 -24.55 -2.86
CA TYR A 68 9.86 -25.01 -3.73
C TYR A 68 8.68 -25.58 -2.95
N ILE A 69 7.55 -25.74 -3.62
CA ILE A 69 6.32 -26.33 -3.08
C ILE A 69 6.18 -27.76 -3.58
N SER A 70 6.20 -28.72 -2.65
CA SER A 70 6.08 -30.14 -2.92
C SER A 70 4.75 -30.50 -3.58
N ASP A 71 4.70 -31.68 -4.19
CA ASP A 71 3.47 -32.23 -4.76
C ASP A 71 2.35 -32.31 -3.70
N GLY A 72 1.12 -31.98 -4.10
CA GLY A 72 -0.05 -31.89 -3.22
C GLY A 72 -0.17 -30.59 -2.40
N GLY A 73 0.76 -29.63 -2.50
CA GLY A 73 0.66 -28.30 -1.89
C GLY A 73 -0.04 -27.24 -2.74
N TRP A 74 -0.21 -27.51 -4.03
CA TRP A 74 -0.64 -26.50 -5.02
C TRP A 74 -2.01 -25.91 -4.72
N ASN A 75 -2.99 -26.72 -4.33
CA ASN A 75 -4.33 -26.25 -3.97
C ASN A 75 -4.30 -25.25 -2.79
N SER A 76 -3.40 -25.46 -1.83
CA SER A 76 -3.27 -24.56 -0.67
C SER A 76 -2.62 -23.25 -1.07
N VAL A 77 -1.62 -23.29 -1.96
CA VAL A 77 -1.00 -22.09 -2.52
C VAL A 77 -1.95 -21.34 -3.44
N GLU A 78 -2.75 -22.02 -4.27
CA GLU A 78 -3.80 -21.41 -5.08
C GLU A 78 -4.80 -20.66 -4.20
N HIS A 79 -5.25 -21.30 -3.12
CA HIS A 79 -6.17 -20.66 -2.18
C HIS A 79 -5.53 -19.43 -1.52
N TYR A 80 -4.28 -19.55 -1.05
CA TYR A 80 -3.50 -18.41 -0.52
C TYR A 80 -3.39 -17.25 -1.52
N LEU A 81 -3.06 -17.52 -2.78
CA LEU A 81 -2.93 -16.50 -3.81
C LEU A 81 -4.26 -15.82 -4.13
N ASN A 82 -5.35 -16.57 -4.12
CA ASN A 82 -6.70 -16.02 -4.21
C ASN A 82 -7.04 -15.14 -3.01
N CYS A 83 -6.74 -15.60 -1.79
CA CYS A 83 -6.92 -14.81 -0.56
C CYS A 83 -6.13 -13.50 -0.61
N ARG A 84 -4.85 -13.55 -1.01
CA ARG A 84 -4.00 -12.38 -1.20
C ARG A 84 -4.59 -11.40 -2.22
N TYR A 85 -5.11 -11.89 -3.35
CA TYR A 85 -5.79 -11.07 -4.34
C TYR A 85 -7.06 -10.39 -3.79
N GLN A 86 -7.87 -11.11 -3.01
CA GLN A 86 -9.06 -10.55 -2.38
C GLN A 86 -8.71 -9.51 -1.32
N MET A 87 -7.72 -9.78 -0.47
CA MET A 87 -7.22 -8.82 0.52
C MET A 87 -6.71 -7.53 -0.14
N TYR A 88 -5.99 -7.65 -1.26
CA TYR A 88 -5.61 -6.49 -2.07
C TYR A 88 -6.81 -5.65 -2.49
N LYS A 89 -7.83 -6.26 -3.09
CA LYS A 89 -8.99 -5.49 -3.60
C LYS A 89 -9.86 -4.90 -2.51
N GLN A 90 -10.07 -5.66 -1.42
CA GLN A 90 -11.08 -5.33 -0.42
C GLN A 90 -10.54 -4.51 0.74
N VAL A 91 -9.24 -4.63 1.05
CA VAL A 91 -8.61 -3.97 2.20
C VAL A 91 -7.56 -2.96 1.73
N TYR A 92 -6.52 -3.40 1.03
CA TYR A 92 -5.35 -2.56 0.73
C TYR A 92 -5.62 -1.51 -0.35
N TRP A 93 -6.42 -1.85 -1.36
CA TRP A 93 -6.89 -0.95 -2.43
C TRP A 93 -8.31 -0.42 -2.18
N HIS A 94 -8.80 -0.52 -0.94
CA HIS A 94 -10.09 0.03 -0.61
C HIS A 94 -10.07 1.56 -0.71
N HIS A 95 -11.01 2.12 -1.48
CA HIS A 95 -11.06 3.55 -1.78
C HIS A 95 -11.04 4.46 -0.54
N SER A 96 -11.63 4.04 0.58
CA SER A 96 -11.61 4.83 1.82
C SER A 96 -10.24 4.80 2.51
N THR A 97 -9.50 3.70 2.41
CA THR A 97 -8.11 3.60 2.92
C THR A 97 -7.20 4.53 2.13
N VAL A 98 -7.30 4.46 0.80
CA VAL A 98 -6.54 5.33 -0.10
C VAL A 98 -6.91 6.80 0.12
N ALA A 99 -8.19 7.13 0.32
CA ALA A 99 -8.61 8.50 0.63
C ALA A 99 -8.02 9.04 1.93
N ALA A 100 -7.88 8.20 2.95
CA ALA A 100 -7.30 8.57 4.24
C ALA A 100 -5.79 8.83 4.12
N GLU A 101 -5.07 8.01 3.35
CA GLU A 101 -3.64 8.20 3.04
C GLU A 101 -3.40 9.49 2.27
N GLU A 102 -4.18 9.73 1.22
CA GLU A 102 -4.08 10.97 0.44
C GLU A 102 -4.35 12.19 1.31
N LEU A 103 -5.39 12.15 2.16
CA LEU A 103 -5.66 13.23 3.11
C LEU A 103 -4.48 13.46 4.07
N LEU A 104 -3.89 12.39 4.61
CA LEU A 104 -2.73 12.48 5.49
C LEU A 104 -1.52 13.09 4.79
N GLU A 105 -1.23 12.67 3.55
CA GLU A 105 -0.16 13.23 2.71
C GLU A 105 -0.36 14.75 2.53
N LYS A 106 -1.59 15.18 2.21
CA LYS A 106 -1.92 16.61 2.07
C LYS A 106 -1.77 17.38 3.39
N ILE A 107 -2.14 16.78 4.53
CA ILE A 107 -1.94 17.40 5.85
C ILE A 107 -0.46 17.61 6.13
N ILE A 108 0.40 16.60 5.91
CA ILE A 108 1.85 16.69 6.14
C ILE A 108 2.45 17.78 5.24
N LEU A 109 2.14 17.77 3.95
CA LEU A 109 2.63 18.76 2.99
C LEU A 109 2.21 20.18 3.38
N ARG A 110 0.93 20.40 3.75
CA ARG A 110 0.46 21.73 4.17
C ARG A 110 1.08 22.15 5.50
N THR A 111 1.23 21.22 6.44
CA THR A 111 1.87 21.51 7.73
C THR A 111 3.28 22.01 7.53
N LYS A 112 4.05 21.39 6.62
CA LYS A 112 5.39 21.85 6.25
C LYS A 112 5.40 23.28 5.70
N GLN A 113 4.49 23.60 4.78
CA GLN A 113 4.38 24.96 4.22
C GLN A 113 4.03 26.01 5.29
N VAL A 114 3.09 25.68 6.18
CA VAL A 114 2.63 26.59 7.25
C VAL A 114 3.68 26.74 8.34
N PHE A 115 4.45 25.68 8.63
CA PHE A 115 5.57 25.74 9.58
C PHE A 115 6.68 26.64 9.05
N ASN A 116 7.06 26.48 7.77
CA ASN A 116 8.09 27.29 7.13
C ASN A 116 7.73 28.77 7.03
N SER A 117 6.43 29.11 6.98
CA SER A 117 5.98 30.51 7.03
C SER A 117 5.88 31.09 8.45
N GLY A 118 6.12 30.27 9.48
CA GLY A 118 6.01 30.66 10.89
C GLY A 118 4.57 30.75 11.42
N ALA A 119 3.58 30.27 10.65
CA ALA A 119 2.16 30.35 11.01
C ALA A 119 1.69 29.21 11.94
N ILE A 120 2.52 28.20 12.16
CA ILE A 120 2.33 27.15 13.18
C ILE A 120 3.66 26.92 13.92
N SER A 121 3.57 26.66 15.23
CA SER A 121 4.72 26.26 16.04
C SER A 121 4.58 24.79 16.37
N LEU A 122 5.64 24.03 16.13
CA LEU A 122 5.69 22.59 16.35
C LEU A 122 6.77 22.27 17.38
N ASN A 123 6.55 21.23 18.18
CA ASN A 123 7.61 20.68 19.02
C ASN A 123 8.65 19.92 18.18
N LYS A 124 9.76 19.48 18.80
CA LYS A 124 10.84 18.79 18.09
C LYS A 124 10.34 17.58 17.29
N LYS A 125 9.61 16.66 17.91
CA LYS A 125 9.10 15.43 17.25
C LYS A 125 8.17 15.74 16.08
N GLN A 126 7.27 16.69 16.26
CA GLN A 126 6.36 17.17 15.23
C GLN A 126 7.10 17.80 14.04
N ALA A 127 8.14 18.58 14.32
CA ALA A 127 8.99 19.16 13.30
C ALA A 127 9.79 18.09 12.56
N THR A 128 10.26 17.04 13.26
CA THR A 128 10.93 15.89 12.63
C THR A 128 10.02 15.21 11.61
N ILE A 129 8.73 14.98 11.89
CA ILE A 129 7.79 14.32 10.97
C ILE A 129 7.67 15.04 9.60
N ILE A 130 7.76 16.36 9.58
CA ILE A 130 7.63 17.16 8.36
C ILE A 130 8.98 17.49 7.69
N ASN A 131 10.08 17.03 8.29
CA ASN A 131 11.42 17.29 7.78
C ASN A 131 11.77 16.31 6.65
N ASP A 132 12.58 16.76 5.69
CA ASP A 132 13.02 15.89 4.58
C ASP A 132 14.10 14.90 5.02
N GLU A 133 14.85 15.25 6.08
CA GLU A 133 15.94 14.45 6.62
C GLU A 133 15.69 14.18 8.10
N MET A 134 15.94 12.96 8.53
CA MET A 134 15.82 12.53 9.93
C MET A 134 17.02 11.65 10.25
N ASP A 135 17.64 11.86 11.41
CA ASP A 135 18.61 10.88 11.90
C ASP A 135 17.90 9.64 12.48
N LEU A 136 18.65 8.56 12.69
CA LEU A 136 18.07 7.30 13.20
C LEU A 136 17.44 7.46 14.59
N SER A 137 18.03 8.28 15.46
CA SER A 137 17.50 8.50 16.82
C SER A 137 16.18 9.25 16.79
N GLU A 138 16.05 10.21 15.87
CA GLU A 138 14.83 10.96 15.63
C GLU A 138 13.73 10.08 15.01
N TYR A 139 14.08 9.24 14.04
CA TYR A 139 13.16 8.27 13.44
C TYR A 139 12.59 7.28 14.48
N LEU A 140 13.46 6.72 15.34
CA LEU A 140 13.07 5.76 16.37
C LEU A 140 12.22 6.37 17.51
N ASP A 141 12.25 7.70 17.65
CA ASP A 141 11.50 8.42 18.67
C ASP A 141 10.12 8.90 18.20
N ILE A 142 9.77 8.69 16.92
CA ILE A 142 8.46 8.98 16.34
C ILE A 142 7.54 7.76 16.45
N ALA A 143 6.30 7.99 16.85
CA ALA A 143 5.22 7.01 16.79
C ALA A 143 3.91 7.61 16.26
N ASP A 144 2.90 6.77 16.06
CA ASP A 144 1.59 7.18 15.54
C ASP A 144 0.95 8.33 16.33
N PHE A 145 1.12 8.36 17.65
CA PHE A 145 0.56 9.42 18.48
C PHE A 145 1.21 10.79 18.21
N ASP A 146 2.46 10.84 17.76
CA ASP A 146 3.14 12.08 17.37
C ASP A 146 2.55 12.61 16.06
N VAL A 147 2.25 11.72 15.11
CA VAL A 147 1.53 12.06 13.87
C VAL A 147 0.13 12.55 14.19
N LEU A 148 -0.62 11.85 15.05
CA LEU A 148 -1.95 12.29 15.48
C LEU A 148 -1.91 13.63 16.23
N SER A 149 -0.87 13.86 17.02
CA SER A 149 -0.61 15.13 17.71
C SER A 149 -0.35 16.26 16.71
N LEU A 150 0.47 16.03 15.68
CA LEU A 150 0.72 16.97 14.59
C LEU A 150 -0.58 17.38 13.89
N ILE A 151 -1.41 16.40 13.49
CA ILE A 151 -2.72 16.68 12.86
C ILE A 151 -3.62 17.47 13.82
N ARG A 152 -3.56 17.18 15.12
CA ARG A 152 -4.35 17.89 16.13
C ARG A 152 -3.95 19.37 16.24
N GLU A 153 -2.67 19.70 16.15
CA GLU A 153 -2.20 21.09 16.09
C GLU A 153 -2.71 21.79 14.82
N GLY A 154 -2.70 21.08 13.68
CA GLY A 154 -3.25 21.58 12.41
C GLY A 154 -4.71 22.06 12.52
N LYS A 155 -5.56 21.36 13.30
CA LYS A 155 -6.97 21.77 13.52
C LYS A 155 -7.11 23.18 14.12
N ARG A 156 -6.16 23.58 14.97
CA ARG A 156 -6.18 24.86 15.70
C ARG A 156 -5.42 25.95 14.96
N CYS A 157 -4.76 25.61 13.86
CA CYS A 157 -4.04 26.56 13.04
C CYS A 157 -5.00 27.56 12.39
N LYS A 158 -4.52 28.78 12.18
CA LYS A 158 -5.26 29.83 11.45
C LYS A 158 -5.26 29.59 9.93
N ASP A 159 -4.35 28.76 9.42
CA ASP A 159 -4.34 28.38 8.02
C ASP A 159 -5.61 27.58 7.68
N PRO A 160 -6.46 28.08 6.76
CA PRO A 160 -7.78 27.49 6.51
C PRO A 160 -7.67 26.08 5.92
N ILE A 161 -6.69 25.82 5.06
CA ILE A 161 -6.48 24.52 4.41
C ILE A 161 -6.03 23.51 5.46
N LEU A 162 -4.98 23.80 6.22
CA LEU A 162 -4.48 22.90 7.25
C LEU A 162 -5.56 22.58 8.30
N SER A 163 -6.31 23.60 8.74
CA SER A 163 -7.40 23.42 9.69
C SER A 163 -8.50 22.52 9.13
N ASP A 164 -8.94 22.75 7.88
CA ASP A 164 -9.98 21.94 7.25
C ASP A 164 -9.53 20.47 7.07
N LEU A 165 -8.37 20.24 6.44
CA LEU A 165 -7.85 18.89 6.20
C LEU A 165 -7.67 18.11 7.52
N SER A 166 -7.12 18.77 8.54
CA SER A 166 -6.95 18.16 9.87
C SER A 166 -8.29 17.84 10.54
N ASN A 167 -9.30 18.71 10.38
CA ASN A 167 -10.65 18.44 10.88
C ASN A 167 -11.30 17.26 10.14
N ARG A 168 -11.14 17.17 8.82
CA ARG A 168 -11.63 16.06 8.00
C ARG A 168 -11.07 14.72 8.46
N PHE A 169 -9.79 14.65 8.80
CA PHE A 169 -9.15 13.41 9.24
C PHE A 169 -9.84 12.84 10.50
N PHE A 170 -9.98 13.65 11.54
CA PHE A 170 -10.63 13.21 12.79
C PHE A 170 -12.13 12.99 12.66
N LYS A 171 -12.81 13.72 11.77
CA LYS A 171 -14.23 13.52 11.47
C LYS A 171 -14.49 12.40 10.47
N ARG A 172 -13.44 11.77 9.92
CA ARG A 172 -13.50 10.78 8.84
C ARG A 172 -14.27 11.29 7.61
N GLN A 173 -14.12 12.57 7.28
CA GLN A 173 -14.72 13.25 6.13
C GLN A 173 -13.74 13.30 4.96
N PHE A 174 -13.37 12.12 4.47
CA PHE A 174 -12.38 11.98 3.38
C PHE A 174 -12.91 12.51 2.04
N PHE A 175 -11.98 12.78 1.12
CA PHE A 175 -12.32 13.05 -0.27
C PHE A 175 -13.04 11.87 -0.90
N LYS A 176 -13.96 12.15 -1.82
CA LYS A 176 -14.78 11.12 -2.44
C LYS A 176 -14.11 10.60 -3.71
N PRO A 177 -14.09 9.27 -3.90
CA PRO A 177 -13.49 8.66 -5.07
C PRO A 177 -14.42 8.73 -6.29
N ILE A 178 -13.82 8.85 -7.46
CA ILE A 178 -14.37 8.46 -8.76
C ILE A 178 -13.43 7.38 -9.30
N LYS A 179 -13.96 6.18 -9.47
CA LYS A 179 -13.22 5.02 -9.97
C LYS A 179 -13.17 5.05 -11.49
N LEU A 180 -11.97 4.96 -12.04
CA LEU A 180 -11.68 5.01 -13.47
C LEU A 180 -10.87 3.79 -13.87
N ASP A 181 -11.16 3.23 -15.04
CA ASP A 181 -10.32 2.21 -15.68
C ASP A 181 -9.34 2.85 -16.69
N LEU A 182 -8.50 2.03 -17.30
CA LEU A 182 -7.57 2.48 -18.35
C LEU A 182 -8.27 3.15 -19.55
N ASN A 183 -9.47 2.70 -19.90
CA ASN A 183 -10.22 3.25 -21.03
C ASN A 183 -10.67 4.69 -20.74
N ASN A 184 -10.90 5.02 -19.47
CA ASN A 184 -11.22 6.37 -19.03
C ASN A 184 -9.98 7.27 -18.89
N PHE A 185 -8.76 6.73 -18.87
CA PHE A 185 -7.56 7.52 -18.57
C PHE A 185 -7.27 8.63 -19.60
N PRO A 186 -7.35 8.39 -20.94
CA PRO A 186 -7.19 9.48 -21.91
C PRO A 186 -8.20 10.61 -21.69
N LYS A 187 -9.47 10.25 -21.42
CA LYS A 187 -10.53 11.23 -21.16
C LYS A 187 -10.29 12.03 -19.89
N LEU A 188 -9.73 11.40 -18.85
CA LEU A 188 -9.30 12.11 -17.64
C LEU A 188 -8.26 13.17 -17.99
N LEU A 189 -7.23 12.84 -18.77
CA LEU A 189 -6.18 13.78 -19.15
C LEU A 189 -6.74 14.98 -19.93
N ASP A 190 -7.66 14.74 -20.87
CA ASP A 190 -8.31 15.80 -21.66
C ASP A 190 -9.24 16.70 -20.82
N SER A 191 -9.73 16.17 -19.70
CA SER A 191 -10.75 16.81 -18.86
C SER A 191 -10.23 17.33 -17.51
N GLU A 192 -8.98 17.03 -17.17
CA GLU A 192 -8.40 17.28 -15.85
C GLU A 192 -8.45 18.75 -15.46
N GLU A 193 -8.14 19.65 -16.39
CA GLU A 193 -8.19 21.09 -16.12
C GLU A 193 -9.63 21.60 -15.89
N LYS A 194 -10.63 20.99 -16.54
CA LYS A 194 -12.04 21.33 -16.28
C LYS A 194 -12.47 20.88 -14.88
N ILE A 195 -12.05 19.69 -14.48
CA ILE A 195 -12.30 19.16 -13.12
C ILE A 195 -11.64 20.06 -12.07
N LYS A 196 -10.37 20.44 -12.28
CA LYS A 196 -9.66 21.38 -11.42
C LYS A 196 -10.34 22.76 -11.37
N SER A 197 -10.91 23.24 -12.47
CA SER A 197 -11.68 24.49 -12.49
C SER A 197 -12.89 24.41 -11.56
N ILE A 198 -13.68 23.34 -11.62
CA ILE A 198 -14.84 23.15 -10.72
C ILE A 198 -14.42 23.19 -9.25
N ILE A 199 -13.30 22.54 -8.92
CA ILE A 199 -12.76 22.51 -7.56
C ILE A 199 -12.37 23.93 -7.12
N LYS A 200 -11.70 24.70 -7.99
CA LYS A 200 -11.36 26.11 -7.73
C LYS A 200 -12.60 27.01 -7.59
N ASP A 201 -13.61 26.82 -8.43
CA ASP A 201 -14.86 27.60 -8.40
C ASP A 201 -15.64 27.40 -7.09
N LYS A 202 -15.44 26.25 -6.42
CA LYS A 202 -15.97 25.95 -5.08
C LYS A 202 -15.08 26.47 -3.94
N GLY A 203 -13.97 27.14 -4.25
CA GLY A 203 -13.05 27.75 -3.29
C GLY A 203 -11.97 26.82 -2.75
N TYR A 204 -11.74 25.66 -3.38
CA TYR A 204 -10.71 24.71 -2.96
C TYR A 204 -9.41 24.88 -3.76
N GLU A 205 -8.28 24.77 -3.07
CA GLU A 205 -6.95 24.77 -3.70
C GLU A 205 -6.62 23.37 -4.25
N THR A 206 -6.46 23.27 -5.58
CA THR A 206 -6.35 21.97 -6.26
C THR A 206 -5.21 21.10 -5.74
N ASP A 207 -4.10 21.69 -5.31
CA ASP A 207 -2.94 20.95 -4.84
C ASP A 207 -3.21 20.16 -3.56
N PHE A 208 -4.26 20.54 -2.80
CA PHE A 208 -4.66 19.94 -1.53
C PHE A 208 -5.99 19.21 -1.58
N TYR A 209 -6.85 19.52 -2.55
CA TYR A 209 -8.22 19.00 -2.62
C TYR A 209 -8.47 18.10 -3.83
N TYR A 210 -7.45 17.88 -4.66
CA TYR A 210 -7.51 16.99 -5.81
C TYR A 210 -6.34 16.01 -5.77
N SER A 211 -6.60 14.74 -6.04
CA SER A 211 -5.55 13.77 -6.31
C SER A 211 -6.01 12.66 -7.25
N ARG A 212 -5.04 12.06 -7.93
CA ARG A 212 -5.24 10.87 -8.75
C ARG A 212 -4.28 9.80 -8.25
N VAL A 213 -4.81 8.65 -7.88
CA VAL A 213 -4.02 7.56 -7.32
C VAL A 213 -4.18 6.35 -8.23
N PRO A 214 -3.14 5.94 -8.96
CA PRO A 214 -3.16 4.68 -9.68
C PRO A 214 -2.98 3.52 -8.70
N SER A 215 -3.61 2.38 -8.98
CA SER A 215 -3.44 1.14 -8.22
C SER A 215 -1.98 0.69 -8.13
N SER A 216 -1.15 1.08 -9.11
CA SER A 216 0.29 0.82 -9.12
C SER A 216 1.07 1.45 -7.96
N LYS A 217 0.53 2.48 -7.28
CA LYS A 217 1.11 3.10 -6.06
C LYS A 217 1.15 2.11 -4.89
N LYS A 218 0.29 1.09 -4.86
CA LYS A 218 0.25 0.03 -3.83
C LYS A 218 1.21 -1.12 -4.09
N VAL A 219 2.52 -0.83 -4.19
CA VAL A 219 3.54 -1.80 -4.59
C VAL A 219 3.64 -2.99 -3.63
N ALA A 220 3.64 -2.74 -2.31
CA ALA A 220 3.86 -3.77 -1.28
C ALA A 220 2.83 -4.92 -1.30
N TYR A 221 1.62 -4.63 -1.79
CA TYR A 221 0.47 -5.53 -1.70
C TYR A 221 0.04 -6.10 -3.06
N LYS A 222 0.81 -5.87 -4.13
CA LYS A 222 0.40 -6.31 -5.47
C LYS A 222 0.06 -7.80 -5.48
N PRO A 223 -1.03 -8.18 -6.18
CA PRO A 223 -1.31 -9.58 -6.48
C PRO A 223 -0.10 -10.28 -7.08
N TYR A 224 -0.03 -11.60 -6.87
CA TYR A 224 1.00 -12.42 -7.49
C TYR A 224 0.89 -12.34 -9.00
N SER A 225 1.98 -11.93 -9.64
CA SER A 225 2.12 -11.85 -11.09
C SER A 225 3.59 -12.14 -11.38
N PRO A 226 3.91 -13.38 -11.81
CA PRO A 226 5.30 -13.74 -12.07
C PRO A 226 5.81 -12.88 -13.23
N LYS A 227 6.84 -12.09 -12.98
CA LYS A 227 7.46 -11.20 -13.98
C LYS A 227 8.76 -11.78 -14.55
N THR A 228 9.44 -12.62 -13.77
CA THR A 228 10.76 -13.16 -14.08
C THR A 228 10.90 -14.60 -13.57
N LYS A 229 12.11 -15.16 -13.69
CA LYS A 229 12.53 -16.44 -13.09
C LYS A 229 13.25 -16.24 -11.73
N ASP A 230 13.06 -15.11 -11.06
CA ASP A 230 13.63 -14.87 -9.72
C ASP A 230 12.74 -15.51 -8.64
N GLN A 231 13.32 -16.12 -7.60
CA GLN A 231 12.55 -16.67 -6.46
C GLN A 231 11.91 -15.57 -5.59
N GLU A 232 12.44 -14.34 -5.60
CA GLU A 232 11.74 -13.21 -4.98
C GLU A 232 10.41 -12.91 -5.69
N GLU A 233 10.29 -13.27 -6.97
CA GLU A 233 9.19 -12.89 -7.83
C GLU A 233 8.31 -14.07 -8.28
N ALA A 234 8.74 -15.31 -8.07
CA ALA A 234 8.09 -16.52 -8.56
C ALA A 234 8.07 -17.66 -7.54
N ILE A 235 7.02 -18.47 -7.60
CA ILE A 235 6.81 -19.67 -6.78
C ILE A 235 7.08 -20.89 -7.66
N TYR A 236 7.88 -21.83 -7.15
CA TYR A 236 8.27 -23.04 -7.88
C TYR A 236 7.66 -24.30 -7.27
N THR A 237 7.31 -25.26 -8.12
CA THR A 237 6.70 -26.56 -7.72
C THR A 237 7.63 -27.75 -7.92
N ASP A 238 8.78 -27.56 -8.57
CA ASP A 238 9.73 -28.64 -8.84
C ASP A 238 11.17 -28.19 -8.55
N PRO A 239 11.94 -29.00 -7.80
CA PRO A 239 13.31 -28.66 -7.38
C PRO A 239 14.34 -28.64 -8.51
N GLU A 240 14.13 -29.40 -9.59
CA GLU A 240 15.11 -29.59 -10.68
C GLU A 240 14.78 -28.75 -11.91
N CYS A 241 13.50 -28.71 -12.28
CA CYS A 241 12.99 -28.10 -13.50
C CYS A 241 12.57 -26.64 -13.32
N LYS A 242 12.48 -26.14 -12.07
CA LYS A 242 11.96 -24.81 -11.73
C LYS A 242 10.64 -24.53 -12.44
N ILE A 243 9.71 -25.47 -12.32
CA ILE A 243 8.36 -25.28 -12.86
C ILE A 243 7.70 -24.20 -12.02
N GLU A 244 7.35 -23.08 -12.66
CA GLU A 244 6.66 -21.98 -12.00
C GLU A 244 5.18 -22.34 -11.81
N ILE A 245 4.62 -21.99 -10.65
CA ILE A 245 3.31 -22.49 -10.18
C ILE A 245 2.14 -22.16 -11.11
N THR A 246 2.18 -21.07 -11.89
CA THR A 246 1.08 -20.75 -12.81
C THR A 246 0.99 -21.72 -13.99
N ARG A 247 2.02 -22.54 -14.23
CA ARG A 247 1.94 -23.66 -15.18
C ARG A 247 1.08 -24.81 -14.67
N GLU A 248 1.05 -25.01 -13.35
CA GLU A 248 0.20 -26.00 -12.69
C GLU A 248 -1.19 -25.43 -12.39
N ILE A 249 -1.30 -24.12 -12.22
CA ILE A 249 -2.52 -23.44 -11.74
C ILE A 249 -2.93 -22.30 -12.68
N GLU A 250 -3.72 -22.64 -13.71
CA GLU A 250 -4.17 -21.69 -14.73
C GLU A 250 -5.01 -20.53 -14.15
N SER A 251 -5.79 -20.78 -13.10
CA SER A 251 -6.65 -19.77 -12.46
C SER A 251 -5.87 -18.57 -11.93
N ILE A 252 -4.63 -18.77 -11.47
CA ILE A 252 -3.76 -17.72 -10.93
C ILE A 252 -3.27 -16.78 -12.04
N SER A 253 -3.08 -17.30 -13.26
CA SER A 253 -2.71 -16.47 -14.41
C SER A 253 -3.78 -15.42 -14.74
N ALA A 254 -5.03 -15.65 -14.34
CA ALA A 254 -6.13 -14.71 -14.52
C ALA A 254 -6.16 -13.59 -13.45
N LEU A 255 -5.44 -13.74 -12.33
CA LEU A 255 -5.41 -12.78 -11.22
C LEU A 255 -4.52 -11.56 -11.54
N LYS A 256 -4.98 -10.72 -12.47
CA LYS A 256 -4.27 -9.49 -12.84
C LYS A 256 -4.49 -8.40 -11.80
N THR A 257 -3.42 -7.63 -11.53
CA THR A 257 -3.55 -6.37 -10.79
C THR A 257 -4.51 -5.47 -11.57
N PRO A 258 -5.62 -5.02 -10.96
CA PRO A 258 -6.52 -4.09 -11.63
C PRO A 258 -5.76 -2.80 -11.99
N GLU A 259 -5.76 -2.43 -13.27
CA GLU A 259 -5.21 -1.15 -13.72
C GLU A 259 -6.31 -0.09 -13.59
N GLU A 260 -6.39 0.47 -12.38
CA GLU A 260 -7.44 1.38 -11.97
C GLU A 260 -6.84 2.67 -11.44
N ILE A 261 -7.57 3.77 -11.60
CA ILE A 261 -7.24 5.07 -11.02
C ILE A 261 -8.40 5.49 -10.12
N LEU A 262 -8.06 5.88 -8.90
CA LEU A 262 -8.98 6.57 -8.00
C LEU A 262 -8.71 8.07 -8.09
N LEU A 263 -9.68 8.81 -8.62
CA LEU A 263 -9.69 10.25 -8.59
C LEU A 263 -10.41 10.73 -7.33
N PHE A 264 -9.76 11.56 -6.53
CA PHE A 264 -10.34 12.10 -5.30
C PHE A 264 -10.65 13.58 -5.45
N THR A 265 -11.87 13.95 -5.06
CA THR A 265 -12.35 15.34 -5.01
C THR A 265 -13.10 15.61 -3.71
N PRO A 266 -13.37 16.88 -3.37
CA PRO A 266 -14.35 17.21 -2.34
C PRO A 266 -15.73 16.63 -2.68
N GLU A 267 -16.53 16.35 -1.66
CA GLU A 267 -17.84 15.70 -1.81
C GLU A 267 -18.79 16.51 -2.69
N ASP A 268 -18.77 17.83 -2.55
CA ASP A 268 -19.58 18.79 -3.29
C ASP A 268 -19.09 19.08 -4.72
N CYS A 269 -17.94 18.52 -5.12
CA CYS A 269 -17.42 18.57 -6.49
C CYS A 269 -17.60 17.24 -7.25
N ARG A 270 -17.94 16.15 -6.54
CA ARG A 270 -17.82 14.79 -7.09
C ARG A 270 -18.74 14.55 -8.29
N GLU A 271 -20.02 14.91 -8.19
CA GLU A 271 -20.97 14.62 -9.27
C GLU A 271 -20.71 15.47 -10.51
N ASP A 272 -20.29 16.72 -10.33
CA ASP A 272 -19.89 17.61 -11.43
C ASP A 272 -18.65 17.05 -12.15
N ALA A 273 -17.61 16.66 -11.40
CA ALA A 273 -16.42 16.03 -11.96
C ALA A 273 -16.74 14.69 -12.66
N ARG A 274 -17.63 13.88 -12.08
CA ARG A 274 -18.07 12.62 -12.65
C ARG A 274 -18.85 12.82 -13.95
N SER A 275 -19.63 13.88 -14.07
CA SER A 275 -20.40 14.19 -15.29
C SER A 275 -19.50 14.47 -16.49
N ILE A 276 -18.34 15.09 -16.28
CA ILE A 276 -17.36 15.35 -17.34
C ILE A 276 -16.71 14.06 -17.84
N LEU A 277 -16.54 13.08 -16.95
CA LEU A 277 -15.88 11.80 -17.25
C LEU A 277 -16.82 10.76 -17.88
N LYS A 278 -18.15 10.92 -17.76
CA LYS A 278 -19.16 10.11 -18.46
C LYS A 278 -19.27 10.49 -19.93
#